data_AF-A0A8T6XTJ6-F1
#
_entry.id   AF-A0A8T6XTJ6-F1
#
_cell.length_a   1.000
_cell.length_b   1.000
_cell.length_c   1.000
_cell.angle_alpha   90.00
_cell.angle_beta   90.00
_cell.angle_gamma   90.00
#
_symmetry.space_group_name_H-M   'P 1'
#
loop_
_entity.id
_entity.type
_entity.pdbx_description
1 polymer ?
#
loop_
_entity_poly.entity_id
_entity_poly.type
_entity_poly.pdbx_seq_one_letter_code
_entity_poly.pdbx_strand_id
1 'polypeptide(L)'
;KGRWAGVSGYVEPGETPRETAYKEMEEEISARPEQVKLVREAPPLTFLDDEHDTTWVVHPFLFDDLGVDVVLDWEHTKCAWIEPSQMASLDTVVSLRRTLEAALGRSGD
;
A
#
# COMPACT_ATOMS: atom_id res chain seq x y z
N LYS A 1 14.26 -6.15 -2.42
CA LYS A 1 14.40 -5.28 -3.61
C LYS A 1 14.07 -6.07 -4.88
N GLY A 2 13.38 -5.46 -5.84
CA GLY A 2 12.98 -6.11 -7.10
C GLY A 2 11.61 -6.82 -7.08
N ARG A 3 10.85 -6.67 -5.99
CA ARG A 3 9.47 -7.17 -5.87
C ARG A 3 8.49 -6.01 -5.96
N TRP A 4 7.26 -6.29 -6.37
CA TRP A 4 6.16 -5.33 -6.38
C TRP A 4 5.62 -5.12 -4.97
N ALA A 5 5.31 -3.87 -4.66
CA ALA A 5 4.70 -3.42 -3.41
C ALA A 5 3.54 -2.45 -3.73
N GLY A 6 2.72 -2.15 -2.73
CA GLY A 6 1.88 -0.96 -2.77
C GLY A 6 2.64 0.23 -2.20
N VAL A 7 2.09 1.43 -2.36
CA VAL A 7 2.61 2.63 -1.69
C VAL A 7 2.48 2.46 -0.18
N SER A 8 3.59 2.56 0.55
CA SER A 8 3.61 2.26 1.97
C SER A 8 4.90 2.69 2.64
N GLY A 9 4.78 3.16 3.88
CA GLY A 9 5.93 3.41 4.73
C GLY A 9 5.61 3.27 6.21
N TYR A 10 6.62 3.58 7.03
CA TYR A 10 6.52 3.44 8.48
C TYR A 10 5.73 4.60 9.07
N VAL A 11 4.83 4.28 10.01
CA VAL A 11 4.13 5.30 10.80
C VAL A 11 5.12 5.86 11.82
N GLU A 12 5.60 7.07 11.57
CA GLU A 12 6.59 7.74 12.41
C GLU A 12 5.97 8.24 13.73
N PRO A 13 6.78 8.44 14.80
CA PRO A 13 6.28 8.99 16.06
C PRO A 13 5.59 10.35 15.87
N GLY A 14 4.31 10.41 16.21
CA GLY A 14 3.48 11.62 16.09
C GLY A 14 2.62 11.68 14.84
N GLU A 15 2.72 10.70 13.94
CA GLU A 15 1.82 10.53 12.79
C GLU A 15 0.71 9.52 13.08
N THR A 16 -0.45 9.74 12.48
CA THR A 16 -1.47 8.71 12.34
C THR A 16 -1.20 7.87 11.08
N PRO A 17 -1.62 6.59 11.03
CA PRO A 17 -1.45 5.77 9.82
C PRO A 17 -2.05 6.39 8.56
N ARG A 18 -3.11 7.19 8.72
CA ARG A 18 -3.73 7.91 7.62
C ARG A 18 -2.86 9.06 7.11
N GLU A 19 -2.27 9.85 8.01
CA GLU A 19 -1.33 10.91 7.63
C GLU A 19 -0.11 10.33 6.91
N THR A 20 0.46 9.25 7.44
CA THR A 20 1.53 8.51 6.78
C THR A 20 1.11 8.05 5.39
N ALA A 21 -0.08 7.46 5.21
CA ALA A 21 -0.54 7.03 3.88
C ALA A 21 -0.60 8.17 2.85
N TYR A 22 -1.05 9.37 3.23
CA TYR A 22 -1.04 10.53 2.32
C TYR A 22 0.38 11.03 2.04
N LYS A 23 1.25 11.05 3.07
CA LYS A 23 2.66 11.42 2.92
C LYS A 23 3.37 10.50 1.93
N GLU A 24 3.24 9.18 2.09
CA GLU A 24 3.87 8.20 1.20
C GLU A 24 3.31 8.26 -0.23
N MET A 25 2.01 8.54 -0.39
CA MET A 25 1.43 8.81 -1.71
C MET A 25 2.04 10.05 -2.39
N GLU A 26 2.29 11.11 -1.63
CA GLU A 26 2.97 12.30 -2.15
C GLU A 26 4.45 12.02 -2.46
N GLU A 27 5.16 11.33 -1.57
CA GLU A 27 6.58 11.04 -1.71
C GLU A 27 6.88 10.04 -2.82
N GLU A 28 6.22 8.89 -2.84
CA GLU A 28 6.55 7.78 -3.75
C GLU A 28 5.98 7.94 -5.16
N ILE A 29 4.81 8.60 -5.30
CA ILE A 29 4.09 8.69 -6.58
C ILE A 29 3.63 10.11 -6.94
N SER A 30 4.00 11.14 -6.18
CA SER A 30 3.58 12.54 -6.38
C SER A 30 2.06 12.76 -6.36
N ALA A 31 1.31 11.89 -5.67
CA ALA A 31 -0.13 12.01 -5.56
C ALA A 31 -0.51 13.02 -4.49
N ARG A 32 -1.11 14.14 -4.90
CA ARG A 32 -1.60 15.16 -3.97
C ARG A 32 -2.96 14.78 -3.39
N PRO A 33 -3.32 15.23 -2.18
CA PRO A 33 -4.58 14.88 -1.52
C PRO A 33 -5.85 15.18 -2.34
N GLU A 34 -5.83 16.17 -3.23
CA GLU A 34 -6.98 16.49 -4.09
C GLU A 34 -7.17 15.49 -5.26
N GLN A 35 -6.12 14.74 -5.60
CA GLN A 35 -6.10 13.79 -6.73
C GLN A 35 -6.48 12.37 -6.33
N VAL A 36 -6.70 12.14 -5.03
CA VAL A 36 -7.10 10.84 -4.51
C VAL A 36 -8.29 10.99 -3.57
N LYS A 37 -9.12 9.97 -3.50
CA LYS A 37 -10.25 9.94 -2.56
C LYS A 37 -10.21 8.67 -1.75
N LEU A 38 -10.12 8.81 -0.43
CA LEU A 38 -10.22 7.67 0.47
C LEU A 38 -11.61 7.02 0.38
N VAL A 39 -11.62 5.74 0.02
CA VAL A 39 -12.82 4.90 -0.10
C VAL A 39 -13.02 4.05 1.15
N ARG A 40 -11.93 3.50 1.69
CA ARG A 40 -11.98 2.61 2.85
C ARG A 40 -10.71 2.65 3.68
N GLU A 41 -10.90 2.60 5.00
CA GLU A 41 -9.88 2.25 5.98
C GLU A 41 -10.23 0.84 6.51
N ALA A 42 -9.40 -0.16 6.23
CA ALA A 42 -9.62 -1.52 6.72
C ALA A 42 -9.04 -1.71 8.12
N PRO A 43 -9.53 -2.69 8.91
CA PRO A 43 -8.89 -3.06 10.17
C PRO A 43 -7.41 -3.41 9.96
N PRO A 44 -6.52 -3.07 10.91
CA PRO A 44 -5.11 -3.42 10.81
C PRO A 44 -4.90 -4.93 10.73
N LEU A 45 -3.89 -5.33 9.97
CA LEU A 45 -3.48 -6.72 9.81
C LEU A 45 -2.13 -6.93 10.50
N THR A 46 -1.97 -8.08 11.15
CA THR A 46 -0.69 -8.48 11.75
C THR A 46 -0.05 -9.59 10.94
N PHE A 47 1.21 -9.41 10.55
CA PHE A 47 2.00 -10.40 9.83
C PHE A 47 3.25 -10.74 10.61
N LEU A 48 3.51 -12.04 10.76
CA LEU A 48 4.77 -12.54 11.31
C LEU A 48 5.73 -12.75 10.14
N ASP A 49 6.87 -12.08 10.20
CA ASP A 49 8.01 -12.31 9.35
C ASP A 49 9.02 -13.14 10.14
N ASP A 50 8.83 -14.47 10.12
CA ASP A 50 9.66 -15.43 10.85
C ASP A 50 11.13 -15.38 10.39
N GLU A 51 11.39 -14.98 9.14
CA GLU A 51 12.75 -14.88 8.57
C GLU A 51 13.54 -13.75 9.25
N HIS A 52 12.85 -12.66 9.62
CA HIS A 52 13.46 -11.47 10.23
C HIS A 52 13.08 -11.27 11.70
N ASP A 53 12.45 -12.26 12.34
CA ASP A 53 11.92 -12.19 13.72
C ASP A 53 11.14 -10.89 13.99
N THR A 54 10.34 -10.47 13.00
CA THR A 54 9.65 -9.17 13.01
C THR A 54 8.15 -9.36 12.90
N THR A 55 7.41 -8.69 13.78
CA THR A 55 5.95 -8.61 13.68
C THR A 55 5.54 -7.28 13.04
N TRP A 56 4.90 -7.35 11.89
CA TRP A 56 4.40 -6.19 11.16
C TRP A 56 2.94 -5.93 11.51
N VAL A 57 2.60 -4.66 11.73
CA VAL A 57 1.21 -4.19 11.80
C VAL A 57 0.97 -3.27 10.60
N VAL A 58 0.12 -3.70 9.68
CA VAL A 58 -0.18 -2.99 8.44
C VAL A 58 -1.57 -2.38 8.54
N HIS A 59 -1.69 -1.11 8.18
CA HIS A 59 -2.96 -0.37 8.12
C HIS A 59 -3.39 -0.22 6.65
N PRO A 60 -4.35 -1.01 6.14
CA PRO A 60 -4.71 -0.96 4.74
C PRO A 60 -5.70 0.17 4.43
N PHE A 61 -5.39 0.94 3.40
CA PHE A 61 -6.23 2.00 2.87
C PHE A 61 -6.55 1.75 1.39
N LEU A 62 -7.79 2.04 1.00
CA LEU A 62 -8.22 2.01 -0.40
C LEU A 62 -8.55 3.42 -0.85
N PHE A 63 -7.92 3.87 -1.94
CA PHE A 63 -8.14 5.17 -2.56
C PHE A 63 -8.66 4.99 -3.99
N ASP A 64 -9.60 5.85 -4.39
CA ASP A 64 -9.92 6.09 -5.79
C ASP A 64 -8.89 7.09 -6.35
N ASP A 65 -8.36 6.79 -7.52
CA ASP A 65 -7.57 7.73 -8.33
C ASP A 65 -8.51 8.71 -9.05
N LEU A 66 -8.30 10.01 -8.86
CA LEU A 66 -9.05 11.09 -9.52
C LEU A 66 -8.23 11.79 -10.62
N GLY A 67 -7.06 11.27 -10.97
CA GLY A 67 -6.17 11.83 -11.99
C GLY A 67 -4.77 12.13 -11.47
N VAL A 68 -4.16 11.17 -10.77
CA VAL A 68 -2.75 11.21 -10.37
C VAL A 68 -1.85 11.08 -11.59
N ASP A 69 -0.93 12.02 -11.76
CA ASP A 69 0.17 11.90 -12.73
C ASP A 69 1.38 11.32 -12.00
N VAL A 70 1.56 10.00 -12.12
CA VAL A 70 2.53 9.25 -11.30
C VAL A 70 3.95 9.64 -11.68
N VAL A 71 4.66 10.24 -10.72
CA VAL A 71 6.11 10.46 -10.79
C VAL A 71 6.75 9.71 -9.65
N LEU A 72 7.54 8.69 -9.99
CA LEU A 72 8.20 7.84 -9.02
C LEU A 72 9.40 8.53 -8.38
N ASP A 73 9.57 8.25 -7.10
CA ASP A 73 10.75 8.62 -6.34
C ASP A 73 11.92 7.63 -6.60
N TRP A 74 12.98 7.74 -5.79
CA TRP A 74 14.18 6.92 -5.95
C TRP A 74 14.03 5.49 -5.39
N GLU A 75 13.03 5.23 -4.54
CA GLU A 75 12.78 3.90 -3.96
C GLU A 75 12.25 2.92 -5.01
N HIS A 76 11.53 3.43 -6.01
CA HIS A 76 10.83 2.64 -7.01
C HIS A 76 11.44 2.76 -8.41
N THR A 77 11.25 1.70 -9.21
CA THR A 77 11.79 1.65 -10.58
C THR A 77 10.71 1.59 -11.66
N LYS A 78 9.50 1.16 -11.30
CA LYS A 78 8.35 0.99 -12.21
C LYS A 78 7.05 1.13 -11.42
N CYS A 79 6.01 1.58 -12.11
CA CYS A 79 4.64 1.59 -11.64
C CYS A 79 3.74 0.86 -12.65
N ALA A 80 2.66 0.27 -12.16
CA ALA A 80 1.65 -0.36 -13.00
C ALA A 80 0.29 -0.35 -12.29
N TRP A 81 -0.74 0.09 -13.00
CA TRP A 81 -2.12 -0.19 -12.63
C TRP A 81 -2.46 -1.61 -13.09
N ILE A 82 -2.93 -2.44 -12.15
CA ILE A 82 -3.27 -3.84 -12.42
C ILE A 82 -4.68 -4.14 -11.92
N GLU A 83 -5.32 -5.11 -12.56
CA GLU A 83 -6.50 -5.76 -11.99
C GLU A 83 -6.10 -6.61 -10.78
N PRO A 84 -6.93 -6.71 -9.72
CA PRO A 84 -6.63 -7.53 -8.55
C PRO A 84 -6.29 -8.99 -8.89
N SER A 85 -6.88 -9.54 -9.96
CA SER A 85 -6.63 -10.91 -10.42
C SER A 85 -5.23 -11.10 -11.01
N GLN A 86 -4.58 -10.04 -11.51
CA GLN A 86 -3.24 -10.11 -12.09
C GLN A 86 -2.16 -10.21 -11.00
N MET A 87 -2.45 -9.83 -9.75
CA MET A 87 -1.46 -9.83 -8.68
C MET A 87 -0.88 -11.22 -8.39
N ALA A 88 -1.62 -12.29 -8.65
CA ALA A 88 -1.13 -13.66 -8.52
C ALA A 88 0.04 -14.00 -9.47
N SER A 89 0.26 -13.18 -10.51
CA SER A 89 1.35 -13.34 -11.48
C SER A 89 2.58 -12.47 -11.18
N LEU A 90 2.51 -11.62 -10.15
CA LEU A 90 3.61 -10.73 -9.77
C LEU A 90 4.42 -11.32 -8.62
N ASP A 91 5.73 -11.11 -8.65
CA ASP A 91 6.58 -11.33 -7.47
C ASP A 91 6.41 -10.13 -6.52
N THR A 92 5.69 -10.33 -5.43
CA THR A 92 5.31 -9.26 -4.49
C THR A 92 6.02 -9.37 -3.16
N VAL A 93 6.08 -8.27 -2.42
CA VAL A 93 6.41 -8.32 -0.98
C VAL A 93 5.41 -9.21 -0.23
N VAL A 94 5.87 -9.75 0.89
CA VAL A 94 5.00 -10.48 1.83
C VAL A 94 3.87 -9.55 2.24
N SER A 95 2.67 -10.09 2.41
CA SER A 95 1.42 -9.40 2.79
C SER A 95 0.65 -8.64 1.71
N LEU A 96 1.26 -8.21 0.59
CA LEU A 96 0.59 -7.30 -0.37
C LEU A 96 -0.80 -7.80 -0.80
N ARG A 97 -0.89 -9.10 -1.14
CA ARG A 97 -2.17 -9.73 -1.52
C ARG A 97 -3.23 -9.66 -0.43
N ARG A 98 -2.85 -10.03 0.81
CA ARG A 98 -3.78 -10.02 1.95
C ARG A 98 -4.21 -8.59 2.30
N THR A 99 -3.29 -7.64 2.20
CA THR A 99 -3.56 -6.21 2.38
C THR A 99 -4.57 -5.70 1.35
N LEU A 100 -4.42 -6.06 0.07
CA LEU A 100 -5.41 -5.71 -0.96
C LEU A 100 -6.78 -6.36 -0.70
N GLU A 101 -6.81 -7.66 -0.37
CA GLU A 101 -8.07 -8.37 -0.08
C GLU A 101 -8.84 -7.70 1.07
N ALA A 102 -8.14 -7.34 2.16
CA ALA A 102 -8.71 -6.60 3.28
C ALA A 102 -9.21 -5.20 2.87
N ALA A 103 -8.42 -4.45 2.11
CA ALA A 103 -8.80 -3.13 1.59
C ALA A 103 -10.02 -3.21 0.66
N LEU A 104 -10.13 -4.26 -0.16
CA LEU A 104 -11.31 -4.54 -0.99
C LEU A 104 -12.50 -5.07 -0.21
N GLY A 105 -12.35 -5.37 1.09
CA GLY A 105 -13.43 -5.90 1.93
C GLY A 105 -13.80 -7.32 1.54
N ARG A 106 -12.86 -8.04 0.92
CA ARG A 106 -12.99 -9.45 0.57
C ARG A 106 -12.39 -10.23 1.72
N SER A 107 -13.22 -10.86 2.53
CA SER A 107 -12.77 -11.87 3.48
C SER A 107 -12.20 -13.04 2.68
N GLY A 108 -10.95 -13.42 2.96
CA GLY A 108 -10.41 -14.68 2.46
C GLY A 108 -11.14 -15.83 3.14
N ASP A 109 -12.09 -16.43 2.44
CA ASP A 109 -12.61 -17.77 2.74
C ASP A 109 -11.62 -18.84 2.26
#